data_AF-A0A1Q7PQ45-F1
#
_entry.id   AF-A0A1Q7PQ45-F1
#
_cell.length_a   1.000
_cell.length_b   1.000
_cell.length_c   1.000
_cell.angle_alpha   90.00
_cell.angle_beta   90.00
_cell.angle_gamma   90.00
#
_symmetry.space_group_name_H-M   'P 1'
#
loop_
_entity.id
_entity.type
_entity.pdbx_description
1 polymer ?
#
loop_
_entity_poly.entity_id
_entity_poly.type
_entity_poly.pdbx_seq_one_letter_code
_entity_poly.pdbx_strand_id
1 'polypeptide(L)'
;MSIGQGAITVTPIQVVRMLGGIATGGQLMQPRILLMTYDRNRSQHRADPFLQRIVPFQASTLAVLREGMRAVVERGSGLGARIPGLPMAGKTGSAENPRGKPHAWFAGYAPVGEPRIVVVAFVEHGFRGGISAAPVARAVLHAVFPQPADVEVPR
;
A
#
# COMPACT_ATOMS: atom_id res chain seq x y z
N MET A 1 -16.24 14.84 -0.31
CA MET A 1 -15.64 13.58 0.21
C MET A 1 -14.28 13.24 -0.41
N SER A 2 -13.94 13.74 -1.60
CA SER A 2 -12.79 13.31 -2.42
C SER A 2 -11.39 13.50 -1.83
N ILE A 3 -11.23 14.26 -0.73
CA ILE A 3 -9.95 14.49 -0.06
C ILE A 3 -9.74 13.65 1.21
N GLY A 4 -10.69 12.76 1.54
CA GLY A 4 -10.59 11.91 2.75
C GLY A 4 -10.84 12.65 4.07
N GLN A 5 -11.67 13.71 4.02
CA GLN A 5 -12.13 14.47 5.19
C GLN A 5 -13.65 14.38 5.35
N GLY A 6 -14.13 14.64 6.57
CA GLY A 6 -15.55 14.63 6.92
C GLY A 6 -16.05 13.24 7.31
N ALA A 7 -17.22 12.84 6.80
CA ALA A 7 -17.89 11.59 7.23
C ALA A 7 -17.23 10.29 6.72
N ILE A 8 -16.14 10.37 5.94
CA ILE A 8 -15.40 9.18 5.50
C ILE A 8 -14.42 8.76 6.60
N THR A 9 -14.64 7.56 7.13
CA THR A 9 -13.69 6.87 8.01
C THR A 9 -13.37 5.52 7.40
N VAL A 10 -12.09 5.17 7.35
CA VAL A 10 -11.61 3.90 6.79
C VAL A 10 -10.56 3.28 7.69
N THR A 11 -10.52 1.95 7.73
CA THR A 11 -9.49 1.21 8.44
C THR A 11 -8.24 1.04 7.57
N PRO A 12 -7.04 0.88 8.16
CA PRO A 12 -5.84 0.59 7.38
C PRO A 12 -5.98 -0.63 6.46
N ILE A 13 -6.68 -1.68 6.89
CA ILE A 13 -6.90 -2.88 6.05
C ILE A 13 -7.79 -2.61 4.82
N GLN A 14 -8.75 -1.69 4.94
CA GLN A 14 -9.54 -1.23 3.78
C GLN A 14 -8.66 -0.44 2.80
N VAL A 15 -7.75 0.39 3.29
CA VAL A 15 -6.80 1.13 2.45
C VAL A 15 -5.80 0.18 1.77
N VAL A 16 -5.29 -0.82 2.48
CA VAL A 16 -4.44 -1.89 1.91
C VAL A 16 -5.17 -2.58 0.77
N ARG A 17 -6.43 -2.97 0.98
CA ARG A 17 -7.22 -3.66 -0.04
C ARG A 17 -7.47 -2.79 -1.27
N MET A 18 -7.82 -1.52 -1.07
CA MET A 18 -8.00 -0.56 -2.15
C MET A 18 -6.73 -0.41 -2.97
N LEU A 19 -5.59 -0.23 -2.30
CA LEU A 19 -4.31 -0.04 -2.98
C LEU A 19 -3.81 -1.31 -3.67
N GLY A 20 -4.06 -2.48 -3.07
CA GLY A 20 -3.84 -3.78 -3.72
C GLY A 20 -4.65 -3.94 -5.00
N GLY A 21 -5.89 -3.43 -5.03
CA GLY A 21 -6.68 -3.37 -6.27
C GLY A 21 -6.00 -2.53 -7.36
N ILE A 22 -5.47 -1.35 -7.04
CA ILE A 22 -4.74 -0.52 -8.02
C ILE A 22 -3.44 -1.21 -8.46
N ALA A 23 -2.69 -1.77 -7.50
CA ALA A 23 -1.44 -2.47 -7.77
C ALA A 23 -1.65 -3.67 -8.70
N THR A 24 -2.69 -4.46 -8.50
CA THR A 24 -2.99 -5.68 -9.28
C THR A 24 -3.86 -5.44 -10.52
N GLY A 25 -4.16 -4.18 -10.86
CA GLY A 25 -4.94 -3.83 -12.05
C GLY A 25 -6.43 -4.08 -11.94
N GLY A 26 -6.96 -4.12 -10.72
CA GLY A 26 -8.39 -4.19 -10.42
C GLY A 26 -8.77 -5.32 -9.48
N GLN A 27 -7.86 -6.24 -9.15
CA GLN A 27 -8.18 -7.44 -8.38
C GLN A 27 -8.31 -7.12 -6.87
N LEU A 28 -9.55 -7.05 -6.39
CA LEU A 28 -9.85 -6.86 -4.98
C LEU A 28 -9.90 -8.21 -4.27
N MET A 29 -8.73 -8.67 -3.84
CA MET A 29 -8.59 -9.85 -2.99
C MET A 29 -9.23 -9.62 -1.62
N GLN A 30 -9.76 -10.69 -1.01
CA GLN A 30 -10.16 -10.68 0.40
C GLN A 30 -8.92 -10.80 1.29
N PRO A 31 -8.62 -9.81 2.15
CA PRO A 31 -7.53 -9.91 3.11
C PRO A 31 -7.79 -11.04 4.10
N ARG A 32 -6.75 -11.81 4.43
CA ARG A 32 -6.80 -12.92 5.38
C ARG A 32 -5.56 -12.95 6.24
N ILE A 33 -5.68 -13.54 7.43
CA ILE A 33 -4.54 -13.86 8.30
C ILE A 33 -4.34 -15.37 8.40
N LEU A 34 -5.41 -16.17 8.26
CA LEU A 34 -5.32 -17.63 8.26
C LEU A 34 -4.55 -18.12 7.03
N LEU A 35 -3.43 -18.81 7.27
CA LEU A 35 -2.65 -19.47 6.22
C LEU A 35 -3.09 -20.92 6.05
N MET A 36 -3.17 -21.65 7.16
CA MET A 36 -3.52 -23.07 7.16
C MET A 36 -4.02 -23.50 8.55
N THR A 37 -4.79 -24.58 8.59
CA THR A 37 -5.14 -25.32 9.81
C THR A 37 -4.66 -26.77 9.69
N TYR A 38 -4.62 -27.45 10.84
CA TYR A 38 -4.34 -28.88 10.92
C TYR A 38 -5.54 -29.57 11.56
N ASP A 39 -5.94 -30.71 11.01
CA ASP A 39 -6.96 -31.56 11.65
C ASP A 39 -6.36 -32.50 12.71
N ARG A 40 -7.21 -33.34 13.32
CA ARG A 40 -6.80 -34.32 14.35
C ARG A 40 -5.78 -35.34 13.85
N ASN A 41 -5.76 -35.61 12.54
CA ASN A 41 -4.84 -36.54 11.90
C ASN A 41 -3.57 -35.85 11.38
N ARG A 42 -3.37 -34.57 11.73
CA ARG A 42 -2.30 -33.68 11.23
C ARG A 42 -2.36 -33.44 9.73
N SER A 43 -3.51 -33.65 9.07
CA SER A 43 -3.67 -33.25 7.67
C SER A 43 -3.76 -31.73 7.57
N GLN A 44 -3.09 -31.18 6.57
CA GLN A 44 -3.00 -29.74 6.34
C GLN A 44 -4.18 -29.25 5.49
N HIS A 45 -4.80 -28.16 5.94
CA HIS A 45 -5.88 -27.48 5.21
C HIS A 45 -5.45 -26.03 4.97
N ARG A 46 -5.01 -25.72 3.74
CA ARG A 46 -4.57 -24.36 3.38
C ARG A 46 -5.78 -23.48 3.10
N ALA A 47 -5.73 -22.23 3.53
CA ALA A 47 -6.71 -21.23 3.14
C ALA A 47 -6.26 -20.55 1.84
N ASP A 48 -6.94 -20.84 0.72
CA ASP A 48 -6.54 -20.38 -0.62
C ASP A 48 -7.04 -18.99 -1.03
N PRO A 49 -6.21 -18.19 -1.73
CA PRO A 49 -6.56 -17.10 -2.62
C PRO A 49 -8.06 -16.82 -2.85
N PHE A 50 -8.65 -15.70 -2.40
CA PHE A 50 -10.06 -15.42 -2.68
C PHE A 50 -10.19 -14.05 -3.33
N LEU A 51 -10.40 -14.09 -4.65
CA LEU A 51 -10.71 -12.92 -5.45
C LEU A 51 -12.18 -12.56 -5.24
N GLN A 52 -12.43 -11.46 -4.52
CA GLN A 52 -13.80 -11.07 -4.20
C GLN A 52 -14.46 -10.28 -5.34
N ARG A 53 -13.68 -9.44 -6.04
CA ARG A 53 -14.19 -8.59 -7.13
C ARG A 53 -13.07 -8.13 -8.04
N ILE A 54 -13.38 -7.90 -9.32
CA ILE A 54 -12.53 -7.15 -10.25
C ILE A 54 -13.15 -5.76 -10.48
N VAL A 55 -12.35 -4.71 -10.34
CA VAL A 55 -12.70 -3.35 -10.75
C VAL A 55 -12.26 -3.15 -12.20
N PRO A 56 -13.17 -2.88 -13.14
CA PRO A 56 -12.84 -2.79 -14.56
C PRO A 56 -12.22 -1.42 -14.89
N PHE A 57 -10.96 -1.22 -14.54
CA PHE A 57 -10.24 -0.01 -14.93
C PHE A 57 -10.00 0.01 -16.45
N GLN A 58 -10.20 1.18 -17.07
CA GLN A 58 -9.59 1.43 -18.37
C GLN A 58 -8.07 1.44 -18.23
N ALA A 59 -7.35 0.90 -19.21
CA ALA A 59 -5.90 0.82 -19.19
C ALA A 59 -5.24 2.20 -19.02
N SER A 60 -5.78 3.23 -19.70
CA SER A 60 -5.33 4.62 -19.58
C SER A 60 -5.49 5.17 -18.15
N THR A 61 -6.64 4.94 -17.52
CA THR A 61 -6.90 5.36 -16.14
C THR A 61 -5.93 4.70 -15.16
N LEU A 62 -5.71 3.40 -15.31
CA LEU A 62 -4.78 2.67 -14.45
C LEU A 62 -3.34 3.16 -14.62
N ALA A 63 -2.92 3.42 -15.87
CA ALA A 63 -1.59 3.97 -16.16
C ALA A 63 -1.38 5.34 -15.48
N VAL A 64 -2.37 6.25 -15.58
CA VAL A 64 -2.32 7.57 -14.93
C VAL A 64 -2.25 7.44 -13.40
N LEU A 65 -3.06 6.55 -12.81
CA LEU A 65 -3.03 6.32 -11.36
C LEU A 65 -1.66 5.82 -10.89
N ARG A 66 -1.10 4.80 -11.55
CA ARG A 66 0.18 4.22 -11.18
C ARG A 66 1.34 5.20 -11.36
N GLU A 67 1.36 5.94 -12.47
CA GLU A 67 2.39 6.96 -12.72
C GLU A 67 2.30 8.10 -11.71
N GLY A 68 1.09 8.61 -11.43
CA GLY A 68 0.90 9.65 -10.43
C GLY A 68 1.37 9.22 -9.03
N MET A 69 1.10 7.97 -8.65
CA MET A 69 1.58 7.41 -7.40
C MET A 69 3.10 7.18 -7.36
N ARG A 70 3.72 6.80 -8.47
CA ARG A 70 5.18 6.70 -8.59
C ARG A 70 5.82 8.07 -8.41
N ALA A 71 5.28 9.09 -9.09
CA ALA A 71 5.76 10.47 -9.00
C ALA A 71 5.75 11.01 -7.57
N VAL A 72 4.76 10.63 -6.74
CA VAL A 72 4.69 11.05 -5.34
C VAL A 72 5.90 10.58 -4.53
N VAL A 73 6.38 9.37 -4.78
CA VAL A 73 7.53 8.80 -4.04
C VAL A 73 8.87 9.25 -4.63
N GLU A 74 8.94 9.44 -5.95
CA GLU A 74 10.18 9.83 -6.63
C GLU A 74 10.52 11.32 -6.49
N ARG A 75 9.52 12.19 -6.58
CA ARG A 75 9.71 13.65 -6.67
C ARG A 75 8.66 14.46 -5.91
N GLY A 76 7.79 13.82 -5.14
CA GLY A 76 6.65 14.46 -4.48
C GLY A 76 6.66 14.35 -2.97
N SER A 77 5.45 14.43 -2.38
CA SER A 77 5.28 14.44 -0.92
C SER A 77 5.69 13.14 -0.22
N GLY A 78 5.84 12.04 -0.97
CA GLY A 78 6.18 10.71 -0.47
C GLY A 78 7.68 10.40 -0.49
N LEU A 79 8.56 11.39 -0.73
CA LEU A 79 10.01 11.19 -0.78
C LEU A 79 10.59 10.41 0.41
N GLY A 80 10.01 10.57 1.60
CA GLY A 80 10.41 9.83 2.81
C GLY A 80 10.25 8.31 2.71
N ALA A 81 9.44 7.81 1.77
CA ALA A 81 9.27 6.39 1.50
C ALA A 81 10.29 5.82 0.50
N ARG A 82 11.05 6.66 -0.23
CA ARG A 82 11.88 6.24 -1.36
C ARG A 82 13.04 5.32 -0.92
N ILE A 83 13.23 4.23 -1.65
CA ILE A 83 14.38 3.33 -1.52
C ILE A 83 15.12 3.33 -2.86
N PRO A 84 16.39 3.77 -2.92
CA PRO A 84 17.19 3.67 -4.14
C PRO A 84 17.25 2.22 -4.65
N GLY A 85 17.02 2.03 -5.95
CA GLY A 85 17.00 0.71 -6.58
C GLY A 85 15.66 -0.05 -6.51
N LEU A 86 14.73 0.36 -5.64
CA LEU A 86 13.40 -0.26 -5.56
C LEU A 86 12.35 0.67 -6.18
N PRO A 87 11.75 0.33 -7.34
CA PRO A 87 10.70 1.13 -7.93
C PRO A 87 9.43 1.05 -7.07
N MET A 88 8.98 2.18 -6.56
CA MET A 88 7.86 2.26 -5.60
C MET A 88 6.80 3.26 -6.03
N ALA A 89 5.55 2.97 -5.69
CA ALA A 89 4.42 3.86 -5.87
C ALA A 89 3.68 4.04 -4.55
N GLY A 90 3.19 5.24 -4.27
CA GLY A 90 2.48 5.50 -3.03
C GLY A 90 1.76 6.84 -2.98
N LYS A 91 1.10 7.07 -1.86
CA LYS A 91 0.42 8.34 -1.57
C LYS A 91 0.50 8.67 -0.08
N THR A 92 0.74 9.94 0.21
CA THR A 92 0.66 10.50 1.56
C THR A 92 -0.76 10.99 1.87
N GLY A 93 -1.14 10.93 3.14
CA GLY A 93 -2.30 11.61 3.69
C GLY A 93 -1.96 12.31 5.00
N SER A 94 -2.66 13.41 5.26
CA SER A 94 -2.70 14.07 6.57
C SER A 94 -4.16 14.24 6.91
N ALA A 95 -4.60 13.64 8.02
CA ALA A 95 -5.99 13.69 8.45
C ALA A 95 -6.12 14.57 9.69
N GLU A 96 -6.90 15.64 9.60
CA GLU A 96 -7.09 16.56 10.72
C GLU A 96 -7.67 15.85 11.94
N ASN A 97 -7.21 16.23 13.12
CA ASN A 97 -7.71 15.74 14.39
C ASN A 97 -8.11 16.96 15.23
N PRO A 98 -9.40 17.15 15.54
CA PRO A 98 -9.85 18.27 16.35
C PRO A 98 -9.20 18.39 17.73
N ARG A 99 -8.63 17.28 18.24
CA ARG A 99 -8.03 17.19 19.57
C ARG A 99 -6.50 17.27 19.57
N GLY A 100 -5.85 17.59 18.46
CA GLY A 100 -4.40 17.74 18.44
C GLY A 100 -3.78 17.74 17.05
N LYS A 101 -2.55 17.21 16.94
CA LYS A 101 -1.85 17.13 15.66
C LYS A 101 -2.63 16.22 14.70
N PRO A 102 -2.64 16.53 13.39
CA PRO A 102 -3.19 15.65 12.37
C PRO A 102 -2.57 14.25 12.45
N HIS A 103 -3.34 13.22 12.11
CA HIS A 103 -2.80 11.88 11.90
C HIS A 103 -2.05 11.82 10.55
N ALA A 104 -0.98 11.05 10.49
CA ALA A 104 -0.17 10.88 9.30
C ALA A 104 -0.42 9.52 8.65
N TRP A 105 -0.66 9.53 7.34
CA TRP A 105 -0.86 8.34 6.53
C TRP A 105 0.18 8.23 5.42
N PHE A 106 0.61 7.01 5.14
CA PHE A 106 1.24 6.64 3.89
C PHE A 106 0.70 5.29 3.44
N ALA A 107 0.36 5.17 2.17
CA ALA A 107 -0.01 3.91 1.54
C ALA A 107 0.81 3.74 0.26
N GLY A 108 1.47 2.60 0.09
CA GLY A 108 2.30 2.34 -1.06
C GLY A 108 2.42 0.87 -1.41
N TYR A 109 2.95 0.58 -2.59
CA TYR A 109 3.28 -0.76 -3.03
C TYR A 109 4.60 -0.77 -3.78
N ALA A 110 5.22 -1.94 -3.80
CA ALA A 110 6.46 -2.19 -4.51
C ALA A 110 6.53 -3.66 -4.93
N PRO A 111 7.27 -3.98 -6.00
CA PRO A 111 7.74 -3.10 -7.08
C PRO A 111 6.61 -2.50 -7.95
N VAL A 112 6.88 -1.45 -8.77
CA VAL A 112 5.86 -0.80 -9.64
C VAL A 112 5.46 -1.60 -10.89
N GLY A 113 6.30 -2.53 -11.35
CA GLY A 113 5.99 -3.40 -12.51
C GLY A 113 5.37 -4.75 -12.12
N GLU A 114 5.88 -5.34 -11.04
CA GLU A 114 5.40 -6.62 -10.49
C GLU A 114 5.12 -6.45 -9.01
N PRO A 115 3.94 -5.93 -8.60
CA PRO A 115 3.68 -5.63 -7.20
C PRO A 115 3.67 -6.87 -6.31
N ARG A 116 4.54 -6.88 -5.30
CA ARG A 116 4.69 -8.01 -4.37
C ARG A 116 4.12 -7.72 -2.98
N ILE A 117 4.16 -6.46 -2.56
CA ILE A 117 3.66 -6.04 -1.26
C ILE A 117 2.97 -4.68 -1.32
N VAL A 118 1.91 -4.54 -0.55
CA VAL A 118 1.24 -3.28 -0.23
C VAL A 118 1.49 -2.98 1.25
N VAL A 119 1.88 -1.75 1.55
CA VAL A 119 2.13 -1.27 2.91
C VAL A 119 1.28 -0.04 3.18
N VAL A 120 0.66 -0.01 4.36
CA VAL A 120 -0.03 1.17 4.88
C VAL A 120 0.54 1.46 6.26
N ALA A 121 1.04 2.68 6.45
CA ALA A 121 1.48 3.20 7.73
C ALA A 121 0.50 4.30 8.17
N PHE A 122 -0.03 4.16 9.38
CA PHE A 122 -0.87 5.14 10.05
C PHE A 122 -0.20 5.52 11.37
N VAL A 123 0.12 6.79 11.53
CA VAL A 123 0.76 7.33 12.74
C VAL A 123 -0.19 8.35 13.35
N GLU A 124 -0.72 8.02 14.52
CA GLU A 124 -1.60 8.94 15.23
C GLU A 124 -0.85 10.19 15.66
N HIS A 125 -1.48 11.36 15.49
CA HIS A 125 -0.86 12.65 15.82
C HIS A 125 0.48 12.90 15.10
N GLY A 126 0.74 12.18 14.00
CA GLY A 126 1.99 12.18 13.26
C GLY A 126 2.22 13.41 12.36
N PHE A 127 1.33 14.40 12.38
CA PHE A 127 1.39 15.67 11.66
C PHE A 127 1.35 15.58 10.12
N ARG A 128 2.33 14.95 9.48
CA ARG A 128 2.39 14.84 8.01
C ARG A 128 2.78 13.44 7.55
N GLY A 129 2.00 12.90 6.60
CA GLY A 129 2.22 11.58 6.01
C GLY A 129 3.63 11.35 5.46
N GLY A 130 4.17 12.33 4.73
CA GLY A 130 5.52 12.25 4.15
C GLY A 130 6.66 12.27 5.17
N ILE A 131 6.43 12.83 6.36
CA ILE A 131 7.45 13.00 7.40
C ILE A 131 7.43 11.83 8.38
N SER A 132 6.23 11.43 8.83
CA SER A 132 6.12 10.44 9.91
C SER A 132 5.74 9.04 9.42
N ALA A 133 4.82 8.94 8.46
CA ALA A 133 4.32 7.63 8.00
C ALA A 133 5.16 7.04 6.85
N ALA A 134 5.64 7.88 5.93
CA ALA A 134 6.43 7.42 4.79
C ALA A 134 7.77 6.76 5.21
N PRO A 135 8.53 7.26 6.22
CA PRO A 135 9.72 6.57 6.71
C PRO A 135 9.43 5.23 7.40
N VAL A 136 8.27 5.08 8.06
CA VAL A 136 7.83 3.80 8.62
C VAL A 136 7.60 2.79 7.50
N ALA A 137 6.90 3.19 6.44
CA ALA A 137 6.69 2.36 5.26
C ALA A 137 8.03 1.97 4.60
N ARG A 138 8.98 2.90 4.51
CA ARG A 138 10.35 2.63 4.03
C ARG A 138 11.06 1.57 4.85
N ALA A 139 10.98 1.62 6.17
CA ALA A 139 11.61 0.64 7.04
C ALA A 139 11.05 -0.78 6.80
N VAL A 140 9.72 -0.91 6.66
CA VAL A 140 9.08 -2.20 6.34
C VAL A 140 9.52 -2.71 4.96
N LEU A 141 9.55 -1.83 3.95
CA LEU A 141 9.94 -2.23 2.60
C LEU A 141 11.42 -2.60 2.50
N HIS A 142 12.31 -1.93 3.23
CA HIS A 142 13.72 -2.35 3.36
C HIS A 142 13.85 -3.74 3.98
N ALA A 143 13.04 -4.07 4.99
CA ALA A 143 13.06 -5.40 5.60
C ALA A 143 12.58 -6.50 4.64
N VAL A 144 11.66 -6.18 3.74
CA VAL A 144 11.13 -7.10 2.71
C VAL A 144 12.07 -7.21 1.52
N PHE A 145 12.76 -6.13 1.15
CA PHE A 145 13.68 -6.05 0.02
C PHE A 145 15.09 -5.60 0.47
N PRO A 146 15.83 -6.45 1.23
CA PRO A 146 17.14 -6.09 1.76
C PRO A 146 18.21 -5.91 0.67
N GLN A 147 18.01 -6.50 -0.51
CA GLN A 147 18.84 -6.27 -1.71
C GLN A 147 17.95 -5.73 -2.85
N PRO A 148 17.80 -4.39 -2.96
CA PRO A 148 16.95 -3.79 -3.99
C PRO A 148 17.41 -4.06 -5.43
N ALA A 149 18.70 -4.42 -5.62
CA ALA A 149 19.31 -4.63 -6.92
C ALA A 149 18.85 -5.90 -7.65
N ASP A 150 18.24 -6.86 -6.93
CA ASP A 150 17.76 -8.13 -7.51
C ASP A 150 16.30 -8.06 -7.97
N VAL A 151 15.64 -6.92 -7.78
CA VAL A 151 14.31 -6.68 -8.33
C VAL A 151 14.47 -6.30 -9.80
N GLU A 152 14.39 -7.29 -10.69
CA GLU A 152 14.36 -7.05 -12.13
C GLU A 152 13.25 -6.02 -12.45
N VAL A 153 13.67 -4.88 -13.00
CA VAL A 153 12.75 -3.90 -13.58
C VAL A 153 12.60 -4.30 -15.04
N PRO A 154 11.43 -4.81 -15.49
CA PRO A 154 11.23 -5.08 -16.91
C PRO A 154 11.44 -3.79 -17.71
N ARG A 155 12.27 -3.86 -18.75
CA ARG A 155 12.50 -2.76 -19.70
C ARG A 155 11.25 -2.43 -20.50
#